data_AF-A0AA85GGP8-F1
#
_entry.id   AF-A0AA85GGP8-F1
#
_cell.length_a   1.000
_cell.length_b   1.000
_cell.length_c   1.000
_cell.angle_alpha   90.00
_cell.angle_beta   90.00
_cell.angle_gamma   90.00
#
_symmetry.space_group_name_H-M   'P 1'
#
loop_
_entity.id
_entity.type
_entity.pdbx_description
1 polymer ?
#
loop_
_entity_poly.entity_id
_entity_poly.type
_entity_poly.pdbx_seq_one_letter_code
_entity_poly.pdbx_strand_id
1 'polypeptide(L)'
;MYFMLTFKLKSFSRTYPQSTAGQPVQLEFDVDSGVFYYAFIPTQKNCTNVNSALLVAEIFAPMSIHYPHGMRTRFIPEQLSYKVYENNTNLIFVYMPCTLMKTNIELIEITIIPKQN
;
A
#
# COMPACT_ATOMS: atom_id res chain seq x y z
N MET A 1 -24.52 10.49 -21.82
CA MET A 1 -23.72 11.44 -21.02
C MET A 1 -23.42 10.96 -19.58
N TYR A 2 -23.82 9.75 -19.15
CA TYR A 2 -23.40 9.19 -17.85
C TYR A 2 -22.10 8.37 -17.92
N PHE A 3 -21.89 7.66 -19.03
CA PHE A 3 -20.74 6.78 -19.24
C PHE A 3 -19.40 7.54 -19.20
N MET A 4 -19.33 8.77 -19.73
CA MET A 4 -18.09 9.54 -19.76
C MET A 4 -17.61 10.03 -18.37
N LEU A 5 -18.53 10.13 -17.40
CA LEU A 5 -18.22 10.56 -16.04
C LEU A 5 -17.56 9.43 -15.22
N THR A 6 -17.98 8.17 -15.42
CA THR A 6 -17.43 7.01 -14.70
C THR A 6 -16.01 6.68 -15.13
N PHE A 7 -15.68 6.75 -16.43
CA PHE A 7 -14.29 6.55 -16.91
C PHE A 7 -13.31 7.59 -16.37
N LYS A 8 -13.75 8.86 -16.31
CA LYS A 8 -12.93 9.93 -15.73
C LYS A 8 -12.69 9.68 -14.25
N LEU A 9 -13.73 9.34 -13.49
CA LEU A 9 -13.61 9.05 -12.05
C LEU A 9 -12.62 7.90 -11.78
N LYS A 10 -12.76 6.78 -12.50
CA LYS A 10 -11.86 5.61 -12.35
C LYS A 10 -10.39 5.97 -12.59
N SER A 11 -10.13 6.84 -13.57
CA SER A 11 -8.76 7.27 -13.93
C SER A 11 -8.11 8.20 -12.92
N PHE A 12 -8.89 9.01 -12.20
CA PHE A 12 -8.39 9.94 -11.17
C PHE A 12 -8.34 9.32 -9.78
N SER A 13 -9.23 8.38 -9.47
CA SER A 13 -9.24 7.65 -8.20
C SER A 13 -8.21 6.53 -8.23
N ARG A 14 -6.93 6.85 -8.08
CA ARG A 14 -5.83 5.88 -8.09
C ARG A 14 -5.44 5.44 -6.67
N THR A 15 -4.85 4.26 -6.57
CA THR A 15 -4.13 3.86 -5.35
C THR A 15 -2.76 4.53 -5.35
N TYR A 16 -2.36 5.14 -4.23
CA TYR A 16 -1.06 5.82 -4.11
C TYR A 16 -0.61 5.92 -2.64
N PRO A 17 0.71 6.00 -2.37
CA PRO A 17 1.22 6.26 -1.03
C PRO A 17 0.96 7.72 -0.66
N GLN A 18 0.24 7.95 0.43
CA GLN A 18 0.07 9.27 1.05
C GLN A 18 1.27 9.64 1.91
N SER A 19 1.85 8.67 2.60
CA SER A 19 3.02 8.84 3.45
C SER A 19 3.92 7.60 3.34
N THR A 20 5.24 7.80 3.44
CA THR A 20 6.23 6.70 3.39
C THR A 20 7.42 7.03 4.27
N ALA A 21 7.80 6.10 5.15
CA ALA A 21 8.96 6.20 6.03
C ALA A 21 10.25 5.75 5.30
N GLY A 22 10.53 6.38 4.16
CA GLY A 22 11.60 5.95 3.26
C GLY A 22 11.74 6.80 2.01
N GLN A 23 12.65 6.38 1.14
CA GLN A 23 12.85 6.98 -0.18
C GLN A 23 12.10 6.15 -1.24
N PRO A 24 11.08 6.71 -1.91
CA PRO A 24 10.38 6.03 -3.00
C PRO A 24 11.34 5.65 -4.14
N VAL A 25 11.18 4.44 -4.69
CA VAL A 25 11.99 3.93 -5.81
C VAL A 25 11.13 3.74 -7.06
N GLN A 26 9.97 3.12 -6.91
CA GLN A 26 9.09 2.79 -8.03
C GLN A 26 7.63 2.82 -7.59
N LEU A 27 6.76 3.32 -8.47
CA LEU A 27 5.32 3.33 -8.27
C LEU A 27 4.65 3.01 -9.59
N GLU A 28 3.77 2.02 -9.57
CA GLU A 28 2.93 1.66 -10.70
C GLU A 28 1.49 1.43 -10.25
N PHE A 29 0.54 1.93 -11.03
CA PHE A 29 -0.87 1.68 -10.82
C PHE A 29 -1.56 1.47 -12.17
N ASP A 30 -2.08 0.26 -12.37
CA ASP A 30 -2.90 -0.08 -13.51
C ASP A 30 -4.36 0.29 -13.19
N VAL A 31 -4.87 1.29 -13.91
CA VAL A 31 -6.23 1.80 -13.75
C VAL A 31 -7.29 0.78 -14.19
N ASP A 32 -6.97 -0.08 -15.14
CA ASP A 32 -7.91 -1.04 -15.69
C ASP A 32 -8.05 -2.23 -14.74
N SER A 33 -6.92 -2.81 -14.34
CA SER A 33 -6.88 -3.97 -13.46
C SER A 33 -6.94 -3.66 -11.97
N GLY A 34 -6.69 -2.41 -11.55
CA GLY A 34 -6.62 -2.00 -10.14
C GLY A 34 -5.36 -2.48 -9.41
N VAL A 35 -4.41 -3.08 -10.12
CA VAL A 35 -3.15 -3.56 -9.55
C VAL A 35 -2.26 -2.37 -9.21
N PHE A 36 -1.77 -2.36 -7.97
CA PHE A 36 -0.85 -1.36 -7.46
C PHE A 36 0.46 -2.03 -7.06
N TYR A 37 1.58 -1.45 -7.50
CA TYR A 37 2.92 -1.81 -7.07
C TYR A 37 3.65 -0.58 -6.54
N TYR A 38 4.34 -0.73 -5.42
CA TYR A 38 5.12 0.34 -4.82
C TYR A 38 6.37 -0.22 -4.15
N ALA A 39 7.52 0.39 -4.44
CA ALA A 39 8.80 0.05 -3.84
C ALA A 39 9.48 1.27 -3.25
N PHE A 40 10.12 1.12 -2.10
CA PHE A 40 10.87 2.18 -1.42
C PHE A 40 11.99 1.62 -0.53
N ILE A 41 13.01 2.44 -0.29
CA ILE A 41 14.12 2.14 0.62
C ILE A 41 13.79 2.72 2.01
N PRO A 42 13.69 1.91 3.08
CA PRO A 42 13.38 2.43 4.41
C PRO A 42 14.53 3.30 4.94
N THR A 43 14.21 4.49 5.44
CA THR A 43 15.21 5.41 6.03
C THR A 43 15.42 5.14 7.52
N GLN A 44 14.38 4.70 8.22
CA GLN A 44 14.47 4.35 9.62
C GLN A 44 15.00 2.91 9.77
N LYS A 45 16.14 2.76 10.45
CA LYS A 45 16.76 1.45 10.72
C LYS A 45 16.71 1.04 12.19
N ASN A 46 16.23 1.95 13.05
CA ASN A 46 16.25 1.76 14.49
C ASN A 46 14.83 1.73 15.03
N CYS A 47 14.58 0.73 15.87
CA CYS A 47 13.37 0.62 16.64
C CYS A 47 13.72 0.45 18.13
N THR A 48 13.02 1.19 18.98
CA THR A 48 13.27 1.25 20.43
C THR A 48 12.70 0.04 21.18
N ASN A 49 11.64 -0.60 20.65
CA ASN A 49 11.00 -1.77 21.26
C ASN A 49 10.87 -2.91 20.25
N VAL A 50 11.53 -4.03 20.52
CA VAL A 50 11.54 -5.21 19.62
C VAL A 50 10.16 -5.83 19.40
N ASN A 51 9.21 -5.62 20.33
CA ASN A 51 7.84 -6.13 20.23
C ASN A 51 6.90 -5.15 19.52
N SER A 52 7.40 -4.00 19.07
CA SER A 52 6.60 -3.01 18.35
C SER A 52 6.72 -3.19 16.84
N ALA A 53 5.80 -2.54 16.12
CA ALA A 53 5.83 -2.44 14.67
C ALA A 53 5.80 -0.96 14.28
N LEU A 54 6.63 -0.57 13.32
CA LEU A 54 6.70 0.79 12.81
C LEU A 54 5.78 0.94 11.60
N LEU A 55 4.99 2.02 11.56
CA LEU A 55 4.26 2.40 10.35
C LEU A 55 5.26 2.84 9.28
N VAL A 56 5.29 2.14 8.14
CA VAL A 56 6.25 2.40 7.06
C VAL A 56 5.61 2.99 5.81
N ALA A 57 4.32 2.77 5.60
CA ALA A 57 3.57 3.40 4.52
C ALA A 57 2.10 3.58 4.89
N GLU A 58 1.54 4.70 4.47
CA GLU A 58 0.11 4.97 4.42
C GLU A 58 -0.29 5.04 2.95
N ILE A 59 -1.20 4.17 2.53
CA ILE A 59 -1.61 4.04 1.13
C ILE A 59 -3.10 4.35 1.03
N PHE A 60 -3.44 5.33 0.21
CA PHE A 60 -4.81 5.54 -0.20
C PHE A 60 -5.20 4.49 -1.24
N ALA A 61 -6.31 3.80 -1.02
CA ALA A 61 -6.84 2.76 -1.87
C ALA A 61 -8.36 2.92 -2.00
N PRO A 62 -8.88 3.41 -3.15
CA PRO A 62 -10.30 3.70 -3.33
C PRO A 62 -11.11 2.40 -3.45
N MET A 63 -11.53 1.87 -2.31
CA MET A 63 -12.08 0.52 -2.17
C MET A 63 -13.29 0.28 -3.07
N SER A 64 -14.22 1.24 -3.12
CA SER A 64 -15.44 1.11 -3.92
C SER A 64 -15.22 1.17 -5.44
N ILE A 65 -14.05 1.62 -5.91
CA ILE A 65 -13.77 1.81 -7.34
C ILE A 65 -12.91 0.69 -7.89
N HIS A 66 -11.79 0.38 -7.22
CA HIS A 66 -10.80 -0.60 -7.70
C HIS A 66 -10.79 -1.91 -6.91
N TYR A 67 -11.38 -1.94 -5.71
CA TYR A 67 -11.37 -3.12 -4.83
C TYR A 67 -12.77 -3.48 -4.28
N PRO A 68 -13.84 -3.52 -5.10
CA PRO A 68 -15.21 -3.70 -4.60
C PRO A 68 -15.45 -5.04 -3.90
N HIS A 69 -14.61 -6.03 -4.15
CA HIS A 69 -14.64 -7.37 -3.54
C HIS A 69 -13.49 -7.59 -2.55
N GLY A 70 -12.84 -6.50 -2.15
CA GLY A 70 -11.63 -6.49 -1.35
C GLY A 70 -10.37 -6.74 -2.18
N MET A 71 -9.26 -6.94 -1.47
CA MET A 71 -7.92 -7.01 -2.05
C MET A 71 -7.10 -8.15 -1.43
N ARG A 72 -6.04 -8.54 -2.13
CA ARG A 72 -4.94 -9.37 -1.64
C ARG A 72 -3.67 -8.53 -1.68
N THR A 73 -2.77 -8.78 -0.73
CA THR A 73 -1.47 -8.10 -0.69
C THR A 73 -0.35 -9.11 -0.88
N ARG A 74 0.76 -8.65 -1.46
CA ARG A 74 2.05 -9.32 -1.44
C ARG A 74 3.08 -8.32 -0.95
N PHE A 75 3.93 -8.75 -0.04
CA PHE A 75 4.94 -7.90 0.56
C PHE A 75 6.31 -8.54 0.40
N ILE A 76 7.30 -7.72 0.10
CA ILE A 76 8.70 -8.05 0.27
C ILE A 76 9.26 -6.97 1.19
N PRO A 77 9.76 -7.34 2.37
CA PRO A 77 9.76 -8.67 2.98
C PRO A 77 8.35 -9.17 3.37
N GLU A 78 8.16 -10.49 3.47
CA GLU A 78 6.83 -11.09 3.72
C GLU A 78 6.30 -10.84 5.14
N GLN A 79 7.17 -10.49 6.09
CA GLN A 79 6.82 -10.27 7.50
C GLN A 79 6.14 -8.91 7.73
N LEU A 80 5.94 -8.09 6.69
CA LEU A 80 5.13 -6.89 6.81
C LEU A 80 3.68 -7.25 7.13
N SER A 81 3.07 -6.43 7.96
CA SER A 81 1.65 -6.54 8.30
C SER A 81 0.91 -5.29 7.84
N TYR A 82 -0.40 -5.39 7.70
CA TYR A 82 -1.20 -4.23 7.28
C TYR A 82 -2.54 -4.19 8.01
N LYS A 83 -3.10 -2.99 8.10
CA LYS A 83 -4.48 -2.74 8.54
C LYS A 83 -5.21 -1.91 7.51
N VAL A 84 -6.47 -2.22 7.30
CA VAL A 84 -7.35 -1.49 6.39
C VAL A 84 -8.33 -0.69 7.22
N TYR A 85 -8.44 0.60 6.94
CA TYR A 85 -9.39 1.51 7.56
C TYR A 85 -10.43 1.90 6.51
N GLU A 86 -11.46 1.06 6.39
CA GLU A 86 -12.54 1.22 5.41
C GLU A 86 -13.53 2.34 5.78
N ASN A 87 -13.55 2.75 7.06
CA ASN A 87 -14.42 3.83 7.53
C ASN A 87 -13.91 5.19 7.01
N ASN A 88 -14.58 5.72 5.98
CA ASN A 88 -14.44 7.03 5.33
C ASN A 88 -13.06 7.46 4.80
N THR A 89 -11.99 6.72 5.10
CA THR A 89 -10.62 7.16 4.80
C THR A 89 -9.99 6.44 3.62
N ASN A 90 -10.45 5.21 3.29
CA ASN A 90 -9.89 4.41 2.20
C ASN A 90 -8.38 4.23 2.34
N LEU A 91 -7.91 3.96 3.57
CA LEU A 91 -6.48 3.88 3.87
C LEU A 91 -6.03 2.48 4.24
N ILE A 92 -4.83 2.15 3.80
CA ILE A 92 -4.08 0.96 4.17
C ILE A 92 -2.82 1.41 4.87
N PHE A 93 -2.65 0.93 6.10
CA PHE A 93 -1.49 1.22 6.93
C PHE A 93 -0.61 -0.02 6.91
N VAL A 94 0.64 0.12 6.45
CA VAL A 94 1.61 -0.98 6.35
C VAL A 94 2.64 -0.82 7.46
N TYR A 95 2.86 -1.89 8.21
CA TYR A 95 3.72 -1.91 9.38
C TYR A 95 4.86 -2.91 9.20
N MET A 96 6.07 -2.48 9.56
CA MET A 96 7.24 -3.35 9.60
C MET A 96 7.56 -3.73 11.06
N PRO A 97 7.65 -5.04 11.37
CA PRO A 97 8.03 -5.47 12.71
C PRO A 97 9.49 -5.09 13.01
N CYS A 98 9.77 -4.67 14.24
CA CYS A 98 11.09 -4.18 14.61
C CYS A 98 12.19 -5.24 14.58
N THR A 99 11.84 -6.52 14.67
CA THR A 99 12.78 -7.65 14.47
C THR A 99 13.41 -7.62 13.08
N LEU A 100 12.66 -7.14 12.09
CA LEU A 100 13.03 -7.12 10.69
C LEU A 100 13.88 -5.90 10.31
N MET A 101 13.83 -4.82 11.08
CA MET A 101 14.74 -3.67 10.88
C MET A 101 16.20 -4.00 11.15
N LYS A 102 16.46 -5.00 12.00
CA LYS A 102 17.83 -5.42 12.34
C LYS A 102 18.54 -6.15 11.19
N THR A 103 17.81 -6.60 10.16
CA THR A 103 18.36 -7.42 9.08
C THR A 103 18.85 -6.60 7.88
N ASN A 104 19.01 -5.28 8.00
CA ASN A 104 19.43 -4.38 6.92
C ASN A 104 18.57 -4.54 5.65
N ILE A 105 17.28 -4.26 5.76
CA ILE A 105 16.41 -4.24 4.58
C ILE A 105 16.83 -3.10 3.66
N GLU A 106 17.15 -3.46 2.42
CA GLU A 106 17.51 -2.51 1.37
C GLU A 106 16.31 -2.05 0.56
N LEU A 107 15.24 -2.85 0.50
CA LEU A 107 14.05 -2.55 -0.27
C LEU A 107 12.78 -3.12 0.38
N ILE A 108 11.73 -2.32 0.41
CA ILE A 108 10.37 -2.75 0.71
C ILE A 108 9.55 -2.65 -0.57
N GLU A 109 8.80 -3.70 -0.87
CA GLU A 109 7.87 -3.78 -2.00
C GLU A 109 6.48 -4.15 -1.49
N ILE A 110 5.49 -3.45 -2.01
CA ILE A 110 4.07 -3.61 -1.69
C ILE A 110 3.32 -3.79 -3.00
N THR A 111 2.67 -4.94 -3.15
CA THR A 111 1.73 -5.18 -4.24
C THR A 111 0.32 -5.33 -3.67
N ILE A 112 -0.64 -4.58 -4.21
CA ILE A 112 -2.06 -4.71 -3.89
C ILE A 112 -2.79 -5.17 -5.16
N ILE A 113 -3.52 -6.27 -5.03
CA ILE A 113 -4.19 -6.95 -6.14
C ILE A 113 -5.69 -7.06 -5.80
N PRO A 114 -6.61 -6.61 -6.66
CA PRO A 114 -8.04 -6.83 -6.42
C PRO A 114 -8.40 -8.31 -6.33
N LYS A 115 -9.33 -8.66 -5.44
CA LYS A 115 -9.94 -10.00 -5.47
C LYS A 115 -10.88 -10.07 -6.66
N GLN A 116 -10.75 -11.15 -7.44
CA GLN A 116 -11.72 -11.50 -8.47
C GLN A 116 -12.96 -12.10 -7.80
N ASN A 117 -14.11 -11.92 -8.44
CA ASN A 117 -15.37 -12.60 -8.09
C ASN A 117 -15.31 -14.09 -8.41
#